data_AF-A0A9D4TRJ1-F1
#
_entry.id   AF-A0A9D4TRJ1-F1
#
_cell.length_a   1.000
_cell.length_b   1.000
_cell.length_c   1.000
_cell.angle_alpha   90.00
_cell.angle_beta   90.00
_cell.angle_gamma   90.00
#
_symmetry.space_group_name_H-M   'P 1'
#
loop_
_entity.id
_entity.type
_entity.pdbx_description
1 polymer ?
#
loop_
_entity_poly.entity_id
_entity_poly.type
_entity_poly.pdbx_seq_one_letter_code
_entity_poly.pdbx_strand_id
1 'polypeptide(L)'
;MPQPRMQPLLGRDGTGKRPSLLGVVEAVLLIALLLLGFWHGVHALQVEIHVHPVLIGVFPLFGAAALLLLLPPILYLSFRQEFGALHPMWPPHYLFLVRRLLRALSGNKQLKVTAKEL
;
A
#
# COMPACT_ATOMS: atom_id res chain seq x y z
N MET A 1 14.09 -37.11 7.64
CA MET A 1 13.79 -36.46 6.34
C MET A 1 14.23 -35.01 6.42
N PRO A 2 15.20 -34.57 5.60
CA PRO A 2 15.70 -33.19 5.67
C PRO A 2 14.66 -32.24 5.04
N GLN A 3 14.26 -31.21 5.78
CA GLN A 3 13.33 -30.18 5.30
C GLN A 3 13.99 -29.36 4.17
N PRO A 4 13.27 -29.04 3.08
CA PRO A 4 13.81 -28.18 2.03
C PRO A 4 14.00 -26.77 2.59
N ARG A 5 15.26 -26.33 2.64
CA ARG A 5 15.66 -24.96 2.96
C ARG A 5 15.06 -24.02 1.90
N MET A 6 13.92 -23.42 2.19
CA MET A 6 13.45 -22.26 1.45
C MET A 6 14.43 -21.12 1.74
N GLN A 7 15.38 -20.92 0.83
CA GLN A 7 16.18 -19.70 0.76
C GLN A 7 15.23 -18.49 0.88
N PRO A 8 15.52 -17.51 1.74
CA PRO A 8 14.75 -16.29 1.72
C PRO A 8 15.04 -15.59 0.38
N LEU A 9 14.03 -15.53 -0.49
CA LEU A 9 14.04 -14.73 -1.72
C LEU A 9 14.11 -13.21 -1.46
N LEU A 10 14.39 -12.80 -0.22
CA LEU A 10 14.88 -11.47 0.12
C LEU A 10 16.25 -11.68 0.75
N GLY A 11 17.26 -11.05 0.16
CA GLY A 11 18.57 -10.92 0.77
C GLY A 11 18.42 -10.55 2.24
N ARG A 12 19.27 -11.16 3.05
CA ARG A 12 19.50 -10.87 4.46
C ARG A 12 20.10 -9.46 4.60
N ASP A 13 19.41 -8.46 4.08
CA ASP A 13 19.80 -7.07 4.11
C ASP A 13 18.69 -6.28 4.78
N GLY A 14 18.47 -6.60 6.07
CA GLY A 14 18.21 -5.56 7.07
C GLY A 14 19.48 -4.72 7.30
N THR A 15 20.26 -4.44 6.25
CA THR A 15 21.39 -3.53 6.33
C THR A 15 20.82 -2.17 6.62
N GLY A 16 21.26 -1.56 7.72
CA GLY A 16 20.83 -0.27 8.24
C GLY A 16 21.11 0.90 7.30
N LYS A 17 20.52 0.87 6.10
CA LYS A 17 20.37 2.03 5.24
C LYS A 17 19.41 2.97 5.95
N ARG A 18 19.94 4.14 6.32
CA ARG A 18 19.16 5.22 6.91
C ARG A 18 17.91 5.46 6.04
N PRO A 19 16.73 5.68 6.65
CA PRO A 19 15.53 5.98 5.89
C PRO A 19 15.83 7.15 4.95
N SER A 20 15.65 6.94 3.65
CA SER A 20 15.87 7.98 2.65
C SER A 20 14.84 9.08 2.85
N LEU A 21 15.28 10.25 3.32
CA LEU A 21 14.42 11.43 3.47
C LEU A 21 13.77 11.81 2.13
N LEU A 22 14.49 11.61 1.02
CA LEU A 22 13.99 11.84 -0.32
C LEU A 22 12.77 10.96 -0.63
N GLY A 23 12.84 9.66 -0.30
CA GLY A 23 11.72 8.74 -0.52
C GLY A 23 10.50 9.05 0.36
N VAL A 24 10.70 9.62 1.55
CA VAL A 24 9.59 10.09 2.40
C VAL A 24 8.91 11.31 1.77
N VAL A 25 9.69 12.30 1.32
CA VAL A 25 9.17 13.49 0.65
C VAL A 25 8.42 13.10 -0.63
N GLU A 26 8.99 12.20 -1.43
CA GLU A 26 8.35 11.66 -2.63
C GLU A 26 7.02 10.97 -2.32
N ALA A 27 6.97 10.10 -1.31
CA ALA A 27 5.73 9.43 -0.91
C ALA A 27 4.65 10.42 -0.45
N VAL A 28 5.02 11.45 0.32
CA VAL A 28 4.10 12.51 0.76
C VAL A 28 3.58 13.32 -0.42
N LEU A 29 4.46 13.69 -1.36
CA LEU A 29 4.07 14.42 -2.57
C LEU A 29 3.13 13.59 -3.45
N LEU A 30 3.41 12.28 -3.61
CA LEU A 30 2.54 11.37 -4.35
C LEU A 30 1.16 11.25 -3.70
N ILE A 31 1.08 11.13 -2.37
CA ILE A 31 -0.19 11.11 -1.65
C ILE A 31 -0.96 12.42 -1.88
N ALA A 32 -0.30 13.57 -1.75
CA ALA A 32 -0.93 14.86 -1.96
C ALA A 32 -1.46 15.00 -3.40
N LEU A 33 -0.68 14.59 -4.40
CA LEU A 33 -1.06 14.64 -5.81
C LEU A 33 -2.24 13.72 -6.11
N LEU A 34 -2.23 12.49 -5.57
CA LEU A 34 -3.35 11.55 -5.70
C LEU A 34 -4.62 12.11 -5.06
N LEU A 35 -4.54 12.62 -3.82
CA LEU A 35 -5.68 13.23 -3.14
C LEU A 35 -6.25 14.41 -3.93
N LEU A 36 -5.39 15.27 -4.47
CA LEU A 36 -5.81 16.39 -5.32
C LEU A 36 -6.50 15.89 -6.60
N GLY A 37 -5.94 14.87 -7.26
CA GLY A 37 -6.52 14.25 -8.44
C GLY A 37 -7.89 13.64 -8.17
N PHE A 38 -8.03 12.90 -7.06
CA PHE A 38 -9.31 12.32 -6.64
C PHE A 38 -10.32 13.39 -6.24
N TRP A 39 -9.90 14.47 -5.58
CA TRP A 39 -10.75 15.60 -5.25
C TRP A 39 -11.36 16.24 -6.51
N HIS A 40 -10.52 16.56 -7.50
CA HIS A 40 -11.00 17.08 -8.78
C HIS A 40 -11.88 16.07 -9.52
N GLY A 41 -11.52 14.79 -9.50
CA GLY A 41 -12.33 13.73 -10.12
C GLY A 41 -13.71 13.57 -9.49
N VAL A 42 -13.83 13.64 -8.16
CA VAL A 42 -15.13 13.62 -7.46
C VAL A 42 -15.97 14.81 -7.88
N HIS A 43 -15.40 16.02 -7.93
CA HIS A 43 -16.14 17.21 -8.33
C HIS A 43 -16.59 17.17 -9.79
N ALA A 44 -15.73 16.69 -10.70
CA ALA A 44 -16.10 16.49 -12.10
C ALA A 44 -17.22 15.44 -12.24
N LEU A 45 -17.08 14.30 -11.55
CA LEU A 45 -18.08 13.24 -11.56
C LEU A 45 -19.42 13.69 -10.97
N GLN A 46 -19.39 14.53 -9.93
CA GLN A 46 -20.60 15.10 -9.33
C GLN A 46 -21.38 15.96 -10.34
N VAL A 47 -20.70 16.77 -11.15
CA VAL A 47 -21.34 17.57 -12.22
C VAL A 47 -21.99 16.64 -13.25
N GLU A 48 -21.27 15.61 -13.69
CA GLU A 48 -21.79 14.66 -14.68
C GLU A 48 -22.95 13.80 -14.16
N ILE A 49 -22.97 13.47 -12.86
CA ILE A 49 -24.08 12.74 -12.23
C ILE A 49 -25.40 13.54 -12.31
N HIS A 50 -25.34 14.88 -12.25
CA HIS A 50 -26.55 15.71 -12.39
C HIS A 50 -27.16 15.61 -13.80
N VAL A 51 -26.33 15.38 -14.82
CA VAL A 51 -26.78 15.22 -16.21
C VAL A 51 -27.14 13.76 -16.51
N HIS A 52 -26.41 12.81 -15.93
CA HIS A 52 -26.54 11.38 -16.16
C HIS A 52 -26.58 10.60 -14.83
N PRO A 53 -27.78 10.34 -14.26
CA PRO A 53 -27.92 9.69 -12.95
C PRO A 53 -27.40 8.24 -12.91
N VAL A 54 -27.21 7.61 -14.07
CA VAL A 54 -26.62 6.26 -14.19
C VAL A 54 -25.16 6.23 -13.66
N LEU A 55 -24.47 7.37 -13.65
CA LEU A 55 -23.08 7.48 -13.17
C LEU A 55 -22.94 7.37 -11.64
N ILE A 56 -24.05 7.35 -10.88
CA ILE A 56 -24.02 7.13 -9.42
C ILE A 56 -23.30 5.81 -9.08
N GLY A 57 -23.45 4.77 -9.92
CA GLY A 57 -22.77 3.48 -9.73
C GLY A 57 -21.24 3.55 -9.89
N VAL A 58 -20.72 4.56 -10.57
CA VAL A 58 -19.27 4.77 -10.75
C VAL A 58 -18.63 5.34 -9.49
N PHE A 59 -19.39 6.07 -8.67
CA PHE A 59 -18.92 6.71 -7.45
C PHE A 59 -18.24 5.74 -6.45
N PRO A 60 -18.85 4.59 -6.07
CA PRO A 60 -18.19 3.62 -5.19
C PRO A 60 -16.95 2.98 -5.85
N LEU A 61 -16.96 2.77 -7.17
CA LEU A 61 -15.80 2.24 -7.89
C LEU A 61 -14.64 3.25 -7.89
N PHE A 62 -14.94 4.54 -8.02
CA PHE A 62 -13.97 5.61 -7.93
C PHE A 62 -13.34 5.69 -6.54
N GLY A 63 -14.15 5.58 -5.49
CA GLY A 63 -13.66 5.48 -4.11
C GLY A 63 -12.77 4.25 -3.87
N ALA A 64 -13.16 3.09 -4.39
CA ALA A 64 -12.35 1.87 -4.29
C ALA A 64 -11.01 2.01 -5.02
N ALA A 65 -11.01 2.60 -6.21
CA ALA A 65 -9.78 2.90 -6.97
C ALA A 65 -8.88 3.87 -6.21
N ALA A 66 -9.45 4.91 -5.58
CA ALA A 66 -8.71 5.85 -4.76
C ALA A 66 -8.00 5.17 -3.59
N LEU A 67 -8.72 4.33 -2.85
CA LEU A 67 -8.14 3.56 -1.75
C LEU A 67 -7.01 2.63 -2.24
N LEU A 68 -7.21 1.95 -3.37
CA LEU A 68 -6.21 1.04 -3.93
C LEU A 68 -4.93 1.77 -4.33
N LEU A 69 -5.05 2.97 -4.92
CA LEU A 69 -3.93 3.81 -5.35
C LEU A 69 -3.23 4.55 -4.21
N LEU A 70 -3.94 4.86 -3.12
CA LEU A 70 -3.37 5.48 -1.91
C LEU A 70 -2.67 4.47 -1.00
N LEU A 71 -3.07 3.19 -1.03
CA LEU A 71 -2.49 2.15 -0.20
C LEU A 71 -0.95 2.05 -0.30
N PRO A 72 -0.33 1.97 -1.50
CA PRO A 72 1.10 1.74 -1.62
C PRO A 72 1.96 2.84 -0.97
N PRO A 73 1.74 4.15 -1.22
CA PRO A 73 2.55 5.17 -0.56
C PRO A 73 2.28 5.28 0.95
N ILE A 74 1.06 5.00 1.42
CA ILE A 74 0.77 4.93 2.87
C ILE A 74 1.53 3.78 3.53
N LEU A 75 1.57 2.61 2.88
CA LEU A 75 2.29 1.44 3.36
C LEU A 75 3.81 1.67 3.34
N TYR A 76 4.32 2.32 2.30
CA TYR A 76 5.71 2.75 2.23
C TYR A 76 6.11 3.62 3.44
N LEU A 77 5.27 4.60 3.79
CA LEU A 77 5.51 5.45 4.97
C LEU A 77 5.46 4.66 6.29
N SER A 78 4.52 3.71 6.40
CA SER A 78 4.34 2.88 7.60
C SER A 78 5.51 1.95 7.86
N PHE A 79 6.09 1.37 6.79
CA PHE A 79 7.19 0.41 6.83
C PHE A 79 8.49 0.98 6.25
N ARG A 80 8.73 2.28 6.46
CA ARG A 80 9.87 3.03 5.89
C ARG A 80 11.24 2.41 6.11
N GLN A 81 11.41 1.65 7.19
CA GLN A 81 12.68 0.98 7.53
C GLN A 81 12.94 -0.26 6.66
N GLU A 82 11.88 -0.87 6.16
CA GLU A 82 11.94 -2.11 5.38
C GLU A 82 11.93 -1.82 3.87
N PHE A 83 11.33 -0.69 3.48
CA PHE A 83 11.15 -0.32 2.08
C PHE A 83 12.02 0.84 1.62
N GLY A 84 12.93 1.39 2.45
CA GLY A 84 13.72 2.58 2.10
C GLY A 84 14.61 2.48 0.85
N ALA A 85 14.73 1.30 0.24
CA ALA A 85 15.43 1.07 -1.03
C ALA A 85 14.48 0.89 -2.25
N LEU A 86 13.16 0.84 -2.05
CA LEU A 86 12.15 0.62 -3.08
C LEU A 86 11.39 1.91 -3.36
N HIS A 87 10.96 2.11 -4.60
CA HIS A 87 10.17 3.28 -4.99
C HIS A 87 8.75 3.21 -4.37
N PRO A 88 8.18 4.31 -3.84
CA PRO A 88 6.91 4.29 -3.08
C PRO A 88 5.69 3.67 -3.80
N MET A 89 5.67 3.73 -5.13
CA MET A 89 4.58 3.18 -5.97
C MET A 89 4.85 1.75 -6.49
N TRP A 90 5.93 1.10 -6.09
CA TRP A 90 6.32 -0.17 -6.70
C TRP A 90 5.40 -1.33 -6.22
N PRO A 91 4.89 -2.22 -7.09
CA PRO A 91 4.00 -3.32 -6.69
C PRO A 91 4.53 -4.33 -5.64
N PRO A 92 5.86 -4.53 -5.43
CA PRO A 92 6.34 -5.52 -4.46
C PRO A 92 5.89 -5.30 -3.01
N HIS A 93 5.50 -4.07 -2.64
CA HIS A 93 4.99 -3.73 -1.31
C HIS A 93 3.81 -4.62 -0.89
N TYR A 94 2.89 -4.88 -1.81
CA TYR A 94 1.71 -5.70 -1.56
C TYR A 94 2.06 -7.17 -1.35
N LEU A 95 2.97 -7.72 -2.15
CA LEU A 95 3.41 -9.11 -2.01
C LEU A 95 4.12 -9.35 -0.69
N PHE A 96 4.92 -8.37 -0.24
CA PHE A 96 5.59 -8.44 1.05
C PHE A 96 4.59 -8.46 2.21
N LEU A 97 3.64 -7.51 2.22
CA LEU A 97 2.59 -7.43 3.24
C LEU A 97 1.70 -8.66 3.25
N VAL A 98 1.23 -9.13 2.10
CA VAL A 98 0.42 -10.34 1.99
C VAL A 98 1.16 -11.54 2.56
N ARG A 99 2.46 -11.70 2.26
CA ARG A 99 3.27 -12.77 2.84
C ARG A 99 3.44 -12.63 4.36
N ARG A 100 3.64 -11.41 4.86
CA ARG A 100 3.79 -11.14 6.30
C ARG A 100 2.49 -11.39 7.05
N LEU A 101 1.36 -10.92 6.52
CA LEU A 101 0.01 -11.20 7.02
C LEU A 101 -0.31 -12.68 6.99
N LEU A 102 -0.05 -13.38 5.88
CA LEU A 102 -0.28 -14.82 5.79
C LEU A 102 0.56 -15.60 6.79
N ARG A 103 1.83 -15.21 7.01
CA ARG A 103 2.65 -15.82 8.07
C ARG A 103 2.08 -15.55 9.45
N ALA A 104 1.72 -14.31 9.76
CA ALA A 104 1.14 -13.92 11.05
C ALA A 104 -0.17 -14.67 11.32
N LEU A 105 -1.06 -14.75 10.33
CA LEU A 105 -2.32 -15.50 10.41
C LEU A 105 -2.09 -17.02 10.54
N SER A 106 -1.12 -17.57 9.80
CA SER A 106 -0.80 -19.02 9.87
C SER A 106 -0.17 -19.43 11.20
N GLY A 107 0.52 -18.50 11.87
CA GLY A 107 1.13 -18.72 13.19
C GLY A 107 0.16 -18.49 14.35
N ASN A 108 -0.90 -17.71 14.15
CA ASN A 108 -1.80 -17.27 15.21
C ASN A 108 -3.18 -17.95 15.07
N LYS A 109 -3.43 -19.01 15.87
CA LYS A 109 -4.70 -19.78 15.86
C LYS A 109 -5.95 -18.95 16.16
N GLN A 110 -5.79 -17.71 16.65
CA GLN A 110 -6.89 -16.82 17.05
C GLN A 110 -7.27 -15.77 16.00
N LEU A 111 -6.65 -15.75 14.81
CA LEU A 111 -6.93 -14.78 13.72
C LEU A 111 -6.85 -13.30 14.14
N LYS A 112 -6.29 -12.99 15.31
CA LYS A 112 -6.01 -11.63 15.77
C LYS A 112 -4.57 -11.32 15.42
N VAL A 113 -4.37 -10.35 14.53
CA VAL A 113 -3.05 -9.81 14.21
C VAL A 113 -2.94 -8.46 14.89
N THR A 114 -1.97 -8.31 15.79
CA THR A 114 -1.69 -7.01 16.43
C THR A 114 -0.63 -6.24 15.66
N ALA A 115 -0.66 -4.90 15.72
CA ALA A 115 0.28 -4.03 15.01
C ALA A 115 1.77 -4.26 15.38
N LYS A 116 2.04 -4.97 16.48
CA LYS A 116 3.40 -5.39 16.89
C LYS A 116 3.88 -6.65 16.16
N GLU A 117 2.97 -7.46 15.62
CA GLU A 117 3.26 -8.71 14.90
C GLU A 117 3.31 -8.50 13.38
N LEU A 118 2.75 -7.36 12.93
CA LEU A 118 2.84 -6.84 11.57
C LEU A 118 4.11 -6.05 11.33
#